data_AF-A0A959UUN1-F1
#
_entry.id   AF-A0A959UUN1-F1
#
_cell.length_a   1.000
_cell.length_b   1.000
_cell.length_c   1.000
_cell.angle_alpha   90.00
_cell.angle_beta   90.00
_cell.angle_gamma   90.00
#
_symmetry.space_group_name_H-M   'P 1'
#
loop_
_entity.id
_entity.type
_entity.pdbx_description
1 polymer ?
#
loop_
_entity_poly.entity_id
_entity_poly.type
_entity_poly.pdbx_seq_one_letter_code
_entity_poly.pdbx_strand_id
1 'polypeptide(L)'
;GGDTWDASCNCSGLLIDCEGIAGGSALPGTTCDDGDPDTGGDTWDASCNCAGLLIDCEGTAGGSAIPGSACDDGDPNTGGDTWDASCNCVGLMIDCEGTSGGTALPGTACDDGDPNTGGDSWDASCNCVGQIIDCEGTAGGTALPGTACDDGDPNTGGDTWDASCNCVGTSNCDPPMIGPLTTDGPACLNGSLQITAITSGTGPLSYSWNGPGVVQSGADSATVTYSSVTTGLYTLEVSNACGLDTGSIHVDVLSAPEAGEDSVHVTCTGNGTILLGDLLSGHQSGGTWSPADSHDPQVPGTFVYTYTLSNACGSDESVMTIQVYDVSNASWTAPAEVCMGTGPIALDPLVTGDPGGTWDGEGVAGASFDPSVGPGQYAITYSVGVSDCGSSSTQVITVLSGPDALAGEDAMVCGNTHQLGASPEQAIGNWRGPNGVHFIPGAA
;
A
#
# COMPACT_ATOMS: atom_id res chain seq x y z
N GLY A 1 -102.59 -105.36 23.73
CA GLY A 1 -101.66 -106.17 22.93
C GLY A 1 -101.66 -107.55 23.50
N GLY A 2 -101.95 -108.60 22.72
CA GLY A 2 -101.93 -109.99 23.21
C GLY A 2 -102.74 -110.20 24.50
N ASP A 3 -103.82 -109.45 24.68
CA ASP A 3 -104.53 -109.38 25.96
C ASP A 3 -105.23 -110.72 26.20
N THR A 4 -104.96 -111.34 27.35
CA THR A 4 -105.52 -112.64 27.70
C THR A 4 -106.53 -112.49 28.82
N TRP A 5 -107.64 -113.19 28.68
CA TRP A 5 -108.69 -113.24 29.68
C TRP A 5 -108.39 -114.38 30.65
N ASP A 6 -108.39 -114.08 31.95
CA ASP A 6 -108.28 -115.12 32.96
C ASP A 6 -109.62 -115.86 33.16
N ALA A 7 -109.59 -116.97 33.91
CA ALA A 7 -110.79 -117.77 34.19
C ALA A 7 -111.86 -117.04 35.03
N SER A 8 -111.57 -115.83 35.53
CA SER A 8 -112.52 -114.95 36.21
C SER A 8 -113.06 -113.84 35.29
N CYS A 9 -112.75 -113.90 33.99
CA CYS A 9 -113.13 -112.93 32.97
C CYS A 9 -112.54 -111.51 33.19
N ASN A 10 -111.33 -111.38 33.72
CA ASN A 10 -110.58 -110.11 33.68
C ASN A 10 -109.62 -110.09 32.49
N CYS A 11 -109.62 -108.99 31.74
CA CYS A 11 -108.66 -108.74 30.67
C CYS A 11 -107.54 -107.85 31.19
N SER A 12 -106.30 -108.34 31.20
CA SER A 12 -105.12 -107.51 31.45
C SER A 12 -104.13 -107.64 30.29
N GLY A 13 -103.45 -106.53 30.00
CA GLY A 13 -102.57 -106.36 28.86
C GLY A 13 -101.28 -105.63 29.26
N LEU A 14 -100.21 -105.85 28.49
CA LEU A 14 -98.93 -105.14 28.65
C LEU A 14 -98.97 -103.79 27.92
N LEU A 15 -98.31 -102.77 28.50
CA LEU A 15 -98.12 -101.45 27.87
C LEU A 15 -97.29 -101.61 26.58
N ILE A 16 -97.70 -100.93 25.51
CA ILE A 16 -96.96 -100.91 24.24
C ILE A 16 -95.91 -99.81 24.33
N ASP A 17 -94.65 -100.14 24.03
CA ASP A 17 -93.53 -99.19 24.03
C ASP A 17 -93.51 -98.32 22.74
N CYS A 18 -92.57 -97.38 22.63
CA CYS A 18 -92.49 -96.44 21.50
C CYS A 18 -92.21 -97.12 20.15
N GLU A 19 -91.73 -98.36 20.13
CA GLU A 19 -91.54 -99.17 18.92
C GLU A 19 -92.75 -100.07 18.60
N GLY A 20 -93.82 -99.99 19.38
CA GLY A 20 -95.04 -100.76 19.15
C GLY A 20 -95.02 -102.17 19.74
N ILE A 21 -94.06 -102.50 20.62
CA ILE A 21 -93.90 -103.81 21.23
C ILE A 21 -94.53 -103.83 22.63
N ALA A 22 -95.45 -104.78 22.87
CA ALA A 22 -96.08 -104.96 24.17
C ALA A 22 -95.05 -105.46 25.21
N GLY A 23 -94.72 -104.62 26.19
CA GLY A 23 -93.72 -104.88 27.23
C GLY A 23 -92.27 -104.57 26.86
N GLY A 24 -92.03 -103.83 25.77
CA GLY A 24 -90.67 -103.45 25.34
C GLY A 24 -90.03 -102.32 26.17
N SER A 25 -88.76 -102.03 25.90
CA SER A 25 -87.92 -101.12 26.69
C SER A 25 -87.82 -99.69 26.15
N ALA A 26 -88.35 -99.40 24.96
CA ALA A 26 -88.30 -98.08 24.34
C ALA A 26 -89.35 -97.16 24.96
N LEU A 27 -89.02 -96.54 26.10
CA LEU A 27 -89.92 -95.65 26.85
C LEU A 27 -89.44 -94.19 26.76
N PRO A 28 -90.33 -93.19 26.92
CA PRO A 28 -89.92 -91.80 27.00
C PRO A 28 -88.78 -91.56 28.02
N GLY A 29 -87.73 -90.86 27.58
CA GLY A 29 -86.50 -90.58 28.32
C GLY A 29 -85.39 -91.64 28.17
N THR A 30 -85.64 -92.74 27.43
CA THR A 30 -84.59 -93.69 27.06
C THR A 30 -83.89 -93.28 25.76
N THR A 31 -82.65 -93.73 25.59
CA THR A 31 -81.82 -93.40 24.42
C THR A 31 -82.42 -93.99 23.15
N CYS A 32 -82.34 -93.24 22.06
CA CYS A 32 -82.74 -93.64 20.73
C CYS A 32 -81.73 -93.09 19.71
N ASP A 33 -81.99 -93.31 18.42
CA ASP A 33 -81.22 -92.76 17.30
C ASP A 33 -82.25 -92.22 16.31
N ASP A 34 -82.28 -90.90 16.10
CA ASP A 34 -83.24 -90.25 15.19
C ASP A 34 -82.77 -90.30 13.73
N GLY A 35 -81.55 -90.78 13.49
CA GLY A 35 -80.93 -90.91 12.18
C GLY A 35 -80.42 -89.58 11.59
N ASP A 36 -80.48 -88.48 12.33
CA ASP A 36 -79.92 -87.19 11.92
C ASP A 36 -78.44 -87.11 12.38
N PRO A 37 -77.46 -87.12 11.44
CA PRO A 37 -76.05 -87.08 11.80
C PRO A 37 -75.61 -85.75 12.44
N ASP A 38 -76.42 -84.70 12.37
CA ASP A 38 -76.10 -83.38 12.91
C ASP A 38 -76.60 -83.19 14.37
N THR A 39 -77.33 -84.17 14.92
CA THR A 39 -77.77 -84.19 16.31
C THR A 39 -77.14 -85.33 17.10
N GLY A 40 -77.06 -85.18 18.43
CA GLY A 40 -76.56 -86.22 19.31
C GLY A 40 -77.27 -86.24 20.66
N GLY A 41 -77.13 -87.37 21.37
CA GLY A 41 -77.75 -87.58 22.67
C GLY A 41 -79.25 -87.84 22.59
N ASP A 42 -79.71 -88.47 21.52
CA ASP A 42 -81.13 -88.59 21.18
C ASP A 42 -81.89 -89.41 22.22
N THR A 43 -83.06 -88.89 22.61
CA THR A 43 -83.94 -89.55 23.57
C THR A 43 -85.38 -89.54 23.08
N TRP A 44 -86.12 -90.59 23.44
CA TRP A 44 -87.55 -90.65 23.16
C TRP A 44 -88.28 -89.59 23.97
N ASP A 45 -89.03 -88.71 23.32
CA ASP A 45 -89.89 -87.76 24.02
C ASP A 45 -91.15 -88.43 24.59
N ALA A 46 -91.96 -87.67 25.34
CA ALA A 46 -93.21 -88.17 25.93
C ALA A 46 -94.27 -88.60 24.90
N SER A 47 -94.09 -88.24 23.63
CA SER A 47 -94.96 -88.60 22.50
C SER A 47 -94.34 -89.69 21.62
N CYS A 48 -93.24 -90.32 22.07
CA CYS A 48 -92.49 -91.33 21.34
C CYS A 48 -91.88 -90.84 20.02
N ASN A 49 -91.44 -89.58 19.96
CA ASN A 49 -90.54 -89.11 18.90
C ASN A 49 -89.09 -89.21 19.39
N CYS A 50 -88.20 -89.74 18.56
CA CYS A 50 -86.77 -89.68 18.82
C CYS A 50 -86.23 -88.36 18.25
N ALA A 51 -85.54 -87.57 19.08
CA ALA A 51 -84.89 -86.34 18.64
C ALA A 51 -83.64 -86.04 19.50
N GLY A 52 -82.56 -85.59 18.87
CA GLY A 52 -81.33 -85.13 19.52
C GLY A 52 -81.20 -83.62 19.70
N LEU A 53 -80.08 -83.19 20.29
CA LEU A 53 -79.65 -81.79 20.33
C LEU A 53 -78.59 -81.55 19.25
N LEU A 54 -78.61 -80.37 18.61
CA LEU A 54 -77.63 -80.00 17.59
C LEU A 54 -76.20 -80.11 18.14
N ILE A 55 -75.33 -80.79 17.41
CA ILE A 55 -73.91 -80.92 17.73
C ILE A 55 -73.22 -79.60 17.39
N ASP A 56 -72.50 -79.01 18.35
CA ASP A 56 -71.72 -77.78 18.14
C ASP A 56 -70.39 -78.06 17.40
N CYS A 57 -69.64 -77.02 17.03
CA CYS A 57 -68.40 -77.11 16.26
C CYS A 57 -67.28 -77.90 16.98
N GLU A 58 -67.39 -78.13 18.29
CA GLU A 58 -66.47 -78.97 19.08
C GLU A 58 -66.96 -80.41 19.23
N GLY A 59 -68.11 -80.77 18.64
CA GLY A 59 -68.68 -82.11 18.69
C GLY A 59 -69.57 -82.37 19.92
N THR A 60 -69.98 -81.33 20.65
CA THR A 60 -70.81 -81.45 21.86
C THR A 60 -72.28 -81.16 21.55
N ALA A 61 -73.16 -82.13 21.80
CA ALA A 61 -74.60 -81.95 21.66
C ALA A 61 -75.13 -80.86 22.62
N GLY A 62 -75.69 -79.78 22.06
CA GLY A 62 -76.18 -78.61 22.80
C GLY A 62 -75.08 -77.68 23.34
N GLY A 63 -73.84 -77.78 22.83
CA GLY A 63 -72.73 -76.93 23.24
C GLY A 63 -72.80 -75.50 22.70
N SER A 64 -71.88 -74.64 23.16
CA SER A 64 -71.88 -73.20 22.88
C SER A 64 -71.02 -72.77 21.68
N ALA A 65 -70.25 -73.68 21.09
CA ALA A 65 -69.37 -73.39 19.96
C ALA A 65 -70.14 -73.44 18.64
N ILE A 66 -70.90 -72.39 18.34
CA ILE A 66 -71.72 -72.29 17.12
C ILE A 66 -71.13 -71.25 16.16
N PRO A 67 -71.41 -71.33 14.84
CA PRO A 67 -71.00 -70.30 13.90
C PRO A 67 -71.36 -68.88 14.38
N GLY A 68 -70.34 -68.02 14.49
CA GLY A 68 -70.40 -66.66 15.02
C GLY A 68 -70.05 -66.49 16.50
N SER A 69 -69.88 -67.57 17.27
CA SER A 69 -69.33 -67.47 18.63
C SER A 69 -67.80 -67.32 18.60
N ALA A 70 -67.25 -66.73 19.67
CA ALA A 70 -65.81 -66.51 19.78
C ALA A 70 -65.04 -67.85 19.85
N CYS A 71 -63.85 -67.85 19.26
CA CYS A 71 -62.89 -68.95 19.30
C CYS A 71 -61.46 -68.38 19.28
N ASP A 72 -60.44 -69.23 19.20
CA ASP A 72 -59.03 -68.84 19.03
C ASP A 72 -58.44 -69.73 17.92
N ASP A 73 -58.05 -69.14 16.79
CA ASP A 73 -57.51 -69.88 15.62
C ASP A 73 -56.01 -70.19 15.75
N GLY A 74 -55.36 -69.65 16.79
CA GLY A 74 -53.95 -69.83 17.11
C GLY A 74 -52.99 -69.04 16.21
N ASP A 75 -53.47 -68.21 15.28
CA ASP A 75 -52.62 -67.31 14.49
C ASP A 75 -52.42 -65.98 15.23
N PRO A 76 -51.20 -65.64 15.65
CA PRO A 76 -50.95 -64.40 16.39
C PRO A 76 -51.15 -63.12 15.55
N ASN A 77 -51.36 -63.22 14.23
CA ASN A 77 -51.56 -62.07 13.33
C ASN A 77 -53.03 -61.78 13.02
N THR A 78 -53.94 -62.60 13.54
CA THR A 78 -55.39 -62.42 13.46
C THR A 78 -55.96 -62.16 14.84
N GLY A 79 -57.15 -61.56 14.88
CA GLY A 79 -57.90 -61.39 16.12
C GLY A 79 -59.39 -61.26 15.88
N GLY A 80 -60.16 -61.31 16.97
CA GLY A 80 -61.62 -61.32 16.90
C GLY A 80 -62.16 -62.62 16.30
N ASP A 81 -61.50 -63.74 16.59
CA ASP A 81 -61.75 -65.01 15.91
C ASP A 81 -63.13 -65.55 16.23
N THR A 82 -63.81 -66.00 15.18
CA THR A 82 -65.16 -66.56 15.29
C THR A 82 -65.25 -67.85 14.50
N TRP A 83 -66.12 -68.75 14.96
CA TRP A 83 -66.45 -69.94 14.19
C TRP A 83 -67.18 -69.54 12.90
N ASP A 84 -66.69 -69.96 11.75
CA ASP A 84 -67.38 -69.76 10.48
C ASP A 84 -68.53 -70.76 10.30
N ALA A 85 -69.29 -70.61 9.20
CA ALA A 85 -70.42 -71.50 8.88
C ALA A 85 -70.02 -72.96 8.61
N SER A 86 -68.72 -73.25 8.45
CA SER A 86 -68.17 -74.58 8.25
C SER A 86 -67.45 -75.10 9.50
N CYS A 87 -67.64 -74.45 10.65
CA CYS A 87 -66.98 -74.78 11.92
C CYS A 87 -65.45 -74.70 11.86
N ASN A 88 -64.88 -73.80 11.07
CA ASN A 88 -63.48 -73.40 11.20
C ASN A 88 -63.40 -72.17 12.11
N CYS A 89 -62.48 -72.19 13.08
CA CYS A 89 -62.13 -70.96 13.77
C CYS A 89 -61.26 -70.11 12.85
N VAL A 90 -61.71 -68.90 12.52
CA VAL A 90 -60.98 -67.97 11.66
C VAL A 90 -61.02 -66.56 12.23
N GLY A 91 -59.86 -65.91 12.26
CA GLY A 91 -59.71 -64.53 12.67
C GLY A 91 -59.64 -63.52 11.52
N LEU A 92 -59.76 -62.24 11.87
CA LEU A 92 -59.54 -61.13 10.95
C LEU A 92 -58.12 -60.60 11.12
N MET A 93 -57.41 -60.33 10.01
CA MET A 93 -56.05 -59.79 10.06
C MET A 93 -56.00 -58.50 10.90
N ILE A 94 -55.05 -58.44 11.83
CA ILE A 94 -54.81 -57.27 12.68
C ILE A 94 -54.07 -56.22 11.84
N ASP A 95 -54.59 -54.99 11.79
CA ASP A 95 -53.94 -53.87 11.10
C ASP A 95 -52.79 -53.25 11.94
N CYS A 96 -52.05 -52.29 11.39
CA CYS A 96 -50.89 -51.69 12.04
C CYS A 96 -51.22 -50.92 13.34
N GLU A 97 -52.49 -50.59 13.58
CA GLU A 97 -52.96 -49.98 14.85
C GLU A 97 -53.42 -51.02 15.87
N GLY A 98 -53.36 -52.31 15.54
CA GLY A 98 -53.80 -53.39 16.42
C GLY A 98 -55.30 -53.70 16.33
N THR A 99 -56.00 -53.22 15.29
CA THR A 99 -57.43 -53.43 15.11
C THR A 99 -57.69 -54.60 14.15
N SER A 100 -58.40 -55.63 14.63
CA SER A 100 -58.84 -56.75 13.80
C SER A 100 -59.76 -56.29 12.67
N GLY A 101 -59.37 -56.53 11.42
CA GLY A 101 -60.10 -56.09 10.23
C GLY A 101 -60.02 -54.58 9.94
N GLY A 102 -59.07 -53.88 10.55
CA GLY A 102 -58.89 -52.43 10.36
C GLY A 102 -58.26 -52.04 9.01
N THR A 103 -58.20 -50.73 8.75
CA THR A 103 -57.77 -50.17 7.46
C THR A 103 -56.32 -49.69 7.44
N ALA A 104 -55.61 -49.66 8.58
CA ALA A 104 -54.23 -49.21 8.67
C ALA A 104 -53.26 -50.30 8.20
N LEU A 105 -53.21 -50.52 6.89
CA LEU A 105 -52.35 -51.53 6.25
C LEU A 105 -51.06 -50.92 5.70
N PRO A 106 -49.98 -51.69 5.54
CA PRO A 106 -48.78 -51.23 4.84
C PRO A 106 -49.11 -50.57 3.49
N GLY A 107 -48.62 -49.33 3.29
CA GLY A 107 -48.88 -48.48 2.13
C GLY A 107 -50.06 -47.52 2.29
N THR A 108 -50.84 -47.60 3.37
CA THR A 108 -51.87 -46.60 3.68
C THR A 108 -51.28 -45.39 4.41
N ALA A 109 -51.94 -44.24 4.31
CA ALA A 109 -51.47 -43.00 4.90
C ALA A 109 -51.49 -43.05 6.43
N CYS A 110 -50.50 -42.42 7.05
CA CYS A 110 -50.40 -42.24 8.49
C CYS A 110 -49.77 -40.86 8.78
N ASP A 111 -49.46 -40.57 10.05
CA ASP A 111 -48.72 -39.38 10.48
C ASP A 111 -47.63 -39.84 11.45
N ASP A 112 -46.36 -39.69 11.08
CA ASP A 112 -45.22 -40.15 11.88
C ASP A 112 -44.82 -39.14 12.98
N GLY A 113 -45.45 -37.95 12.98
CA GLY A 113 -45.22 -36.86 13.92
C GLY A 113 -43.91 -36.10 13.72
N ASP A 114 -43.10 -36.41 12.70
CA ASP A 114 -41.90 -35.65 12.36
C ASP A 114 -42.26 -34.49 11.41
N PRO A 115 -42.10 -33.22 11.84
CA PRO A 115 -42.42 -32.08 10.99
C PRO A 115 -41.50 -31.92 9.76
N ASN A 116 -40.43 -32.69 9.63
CA ASN A 116 -39.49 -32.64 8.50
C ASN A 116 -39.74 -33.71 7.43
N THR A 117 -40.71 -34.59 7.67
CA THR A 117 -41.15 -35.61 6.71
C THR A 117 -42.59 -35.32 6.27
N GLY A 118 -42.97 -35.89 5.13
CA GLY A 118 -44.34 -35.81 4.63
C GLY A 118 -44.68 -36.98 3.73
N GLY A 119 -45.97 -37.12 3.41
CA GLY A 119 -46.46 -38.25 2.63
C GLY A 119 -46.34 -39.58 3.39
N ASP A 120 -46.54 -39.54 4.70
CA ASP A 120 -46.25 -40.66 5.59
C ASP A 120 -47.16 -41.84 5.31
N SER A 121 -46.55 -43.02 5.33
CA SER A 121 -47.25 -44.27 5.08
C SER A 121 -46.73 -45.38 5.97
N TRP A 122 -47.61 -46.32 6.28
CA TRP A 122 -47.22 -47.52 7.01
C TRP A 122 -46.26 -48.35 6.16
N ASP A 123 -45.06 -48.63 6.66
CA ASP A 123 -44.13 -49.54 5.99
C ASP A 123 -44.55 -51.02 6.16
N ALA A 124 -43.82 -51.94 5.53
CA ALA A 124 -44.09 -53.38 5.61
C ALA A 124 -43.93 -53.97 7.01
N SER A 125 -43.33 -53.24 7.94
CA SER A 125 -43.15 -53.63 9.35
C SER A 125 -44.11 -52.87 10.28
N CYS A 126 -45.12 -52.19 9.73
CA CYS A 126 -46.06 -51.35 10.47
C CYS A 126 -45.41 -50.20 11.25
N ASN A 127 -44.32 -49.63 10.75
CA ASN A 127 -43.85 -48.33 11.21
C ASN A 127 -44.48 -47.25 10.33
N CYS A 128 -45.04 -46.22 10.95
CA CYS A 128 -45.39 -45.02 10.21
C CYS A 128 -44.10 -44.25 9.90
N VAL A 129 -43.77 -44.09 8.62
CA VAL A 129 -42.57 -43.39 8.18
C VAL A 129 -42.90 -42.43 7.05
N GLY A 130 -42.41 -41.20 7.17
CA GLY A 130 -42.51 -40.18 6.15
C GLY A 130 -41.30 -40.14 5.20
N GLN A 131 -41.50 -39.49 4.06
CA GLN A 131 -40.41 -39.17 3.14
C GLN A 131 -39.84 -37.80 3.49
N ILE A 132 -38.53 -37.62 3.40
CA ILE A 132 -37.89 -36.30 3.63
C ILE A 132 -38.56 -35.26 2.70
N ILE A 133 -38.97 -34.14 3.29
CA ILE A 133 -39.43 -32.97 2.54
C ILE A 133 -38.21 -32.28 1.94
N ASP A 134 -38.19 -32.12 0.62
CA ASP A 134 -37.11 -31.40 -0.06
C ASP A 134 -37.22 -29.87 0.13
N CYS A 135 -36.23 -29.12 -0.35
CA CYS A 135 -36.16 -27.67 -0.17
C CYS A 135 -37.29 -26.89 -0.89
N GLU A 136 -38.05 -27.54 -1.78
CA GLU A 136 -39.24 -26.97 -2.42
C GLU A 136 -40.54 -27.34 -1.69
N GLY A 137 -40.46 -28.09 -0.59
CA GLY A 137 -41.62 -28.53 0.19
C GLY A 137 -42.28 -29.80 -0.34
N THR A 138 -41.61 -30.55 -1.22
CA THR A 138 -42.14 -31.79 -1.80
C THR A 138 -41.59 -33.02 -1.07
N ALA A 139 -42.48 -33.82 -0.50
CA ALA A 139 -42.12 -35.10 0.10
C ALA A 139 -41.51 -36.06 -0.95
N GLY A 140 -40.29 -36.53 -0.71
CA GLY A 140 -39.55 -37.39 -1.63
C GLY A 140 -38.99 -36.67 -2.87
N GLY A 141 -39.00 -35.34 -2.88
CA GLY A 141 -38.50 -34.54 -3.99
C GLY A 141 -36.97 -34.54 -4.12
N THR A 142 -36.47 -33.99 -5.23
CA THR A 142 -35.04 -34.04 -5.58
C THR A 142 -34.26 -32.79 -5.18
N ALA A 143 -34.93 -31.73 -4.70
CA ALA A 143 -34.29 -30.47 -4.31
C ALA A 143 -33.64 -30.58 -2.91
N LEU A 144 -32.59 -31.38 -2.80
CA LEU A 144 -31.86 -31.61 -1.55
C LEU A 144 -30.62 -30.70 -1.45
N PRO A 145 -30.10 -30.40 -0.24
CA PRO A 145 -28.84 -29.69 -0.09
C PRO A 145 -27.71 -30.28 -0.95
N GLY A 146 -27.04 -29.43 -1.73
CA GLY A 146 -26.01 -29.79 -2.70
C GLY A 146 -26.49 -30.10 -4.12
N THR A 147 -27.81 -30.11 -4.36
CA THR A 147 -28.37 -30.20 -5.72
C THR A 147 -28.46 -28.83 -6.38
N ALA A 148 -28.45 -28.80 -7.72
CA ALA A 148 -28.43 -27.55 -8.49
C ALA A 148 -29.77 -26.80 -8.36
N CYS A 149 -29.68 -25.47 -8.30
CA CYS A 149 -30.81 -24.54 -8.32
C CYS A 149 -30.42 -23.27 -9.09
N ASP A 150 -31.27 -22.25 -9.10
CA ASP A 150 -30.99 -20.91 -9.66
C ASP A 150 -31.43 -19.87 -8.62
N ASP A 151 -30.48 -19.10 -8.09
CA ASP A 151 -30.75 -18.10 -7.04
C ASP A 151 -31.23 -16.75 -7.61
N GLY A 152 -31.26 -16.63 -8.95
CA GLY A 152 -31.65 -15.44 -9.68
C GLY A 152 -30.64 -14.29 -9.63
N ASP A 153 -29.47 -14.47 -9.00
CA ASP A 153 -28.38 -13.48 -9.02
C ASP A 153 -27.48 -13.72 -10.25
N PRO A 154 -27.42 -12.77 -11.20
CA PRO A 154 -26.57 -12.92 -12.39
C PRO A 154 -25.05 -12.91 -12.08
N ASN A 155 -24.64 -12.59 -10.86
CA ASN A 155 -23.23 -12.50 -10.44
C ASN A 155 -22.73 -13.75 -9.69
N THR A 156 -23.59 -14.74 -9.50
CA THR A 156 -23.24 -16.04 -8.95
C THR A 156 -23.32 -17.11 -10.03
N GLY A 157 -22.77 -18.29 -9.75
CA GLY A 157 -22.90 -19.44 -10.62
C GLY A 157 -22.61 -20.73 -9.88
N GLY A 158 -23.07 -21.85 -10.47
CA GLY A 158 -23.00 -23.15 -9.82
C GLY A 158 -23.90 -23.24 -8.60
N ASP A 159 -25.09 -22.65 -8.68
CA ASP A 159 -25.98 -22.46 -7.53
C ASP A 159 -26.49 -23.80 -7.02
N THR A 160 -26.43 -23.94 -5.71
CA THR A 160 -26.85 -25.15 -5.02
C THR A 160 -27.67 -24.82 -3.79
N TRP A 161 -28.58 -25.72 -3.44
CA TRP A 161 -29.29 -25.65 -2.17
C TRP A 161 -28.30 -25.81 -1.01
N ASP A 162 -28.27 -24.87 -0.07
CA ASP A 162 -27.49 -25.00 1.16
C ASP A 162 -28.19 -25.90 2.20
N ALA A 163 -27.54 -26.14 3.34
CA ALA A 163 -28.09 -26.95 4.42
C ALA A 163 -29.34 -26.35 5.10
N SER A 164 -29.64 -25.08 4.83
CA SER A 164 -30.82 -24.36 5.32
C SER A 164 -31.88 -24.17 4.22
N CYS A 165 -31.74 -24.88 3.09
CA CYS A 165 -32.62 -24.77 1.93
C CYS A 165 -32.70 -23.37 1.32
N ASN A 166 -31.61 -22.62 1.35
CA ASN A 166 -31.46 -21.43 0.50
C ASN A 166 -30.75 -21.84 -0.78
N CYS A 167 -31.28 -21.45 -1.94
CA CYS A 167 -30.52 -21.52 -3.16
C CYS A 167 -29.45 -20.42 -3.14
N VAL A 168 -28.17 -20.80 -3.15
CA VAL A 168 -27.05 -19.87 -3.11
C VAL A 168 -26.00 -20.25 -4.13
N GLY A 169 -25.54 -19.28 -4.90
CA GLY A 169 -24.43 -19.46 -5.83
C GLY A 169 -23.09 -19.07 -5.25
N THR A 170 -22.03 -19.59 -5.87
CA THR A 170 -20.66 -19.14 -5.61
C THR A 170 -20.36 -17.93 -6.50
N SER A 171 -19.77 -16.88 -5.91
CA SER A 171 -19.44 -15.66 -6.66
C SER A 171 -18.60 -16.00 -7.88
N ASN A 172 -19.10 -15.67 -9.07
CA ASN A 172 -18.50 -16.11 -10.33
C ASN A 172 -17.35 -15.23 -10.82
N CYS A 173 -16.97 -14.23 -10.03
CA CYS A 173 -15.97 -13.26 -10.44
C CYS A 173 -15.21 -12.67 -9.24
N ASP A 174 -13.90 -12.48 -9.42
CA ASP A 174 -13.00 -11.91 -8.44
C ASP A 174 -12.95 -10.38 -8.63
N PRO A 175 -13.20 -9.57 -7.59
CA PRO A 175 -13.07 -8.12 -7.68
C PRO A 175 -11.62 -7.71 -7.98
N PRO A 176 -11.41 -6.52 -8.57
CA PRO A 176 -10.08 -6.05 -8.88
C PRO A 176 -9.30 -5.81 -7.60
N MET A 177 -7.99 -6.05 -7.66
CA MET A 177 -7.06 -5.78 -6.56
C MET A 177 -5.83 -5.07 -7.13
N ILE A 178 -5.43 -3.96 -6.48
CA ILE A 178 -4.25 -3.18 -6.81
C ILE A 178 -3.15 -3.51 -5.81
N GLY A 179 -2.05 -4.06 -6.31
CA GLY A 179 -0.81 -4.26 -5.59
C GLY A 179 0.00 -2.97 -5.43
N PRO A 180 1.28 -3.07 -5.03
CA PRO A 180 2.15 -1.89 -4.90
C PRO A 180 2.26 -1.10 -6.20
N LEU A 181 2.18 0.22 -6.08
CA LEU A 181 2.53 1.15 -7.15
C LEU A 181 4.04 1.44 -7.07
N THR A 182 4.71 1.46 -8.22
CA THR A 182 6.13 1.80 -8.33
C THR A 182 6.36 2.79 -9.45
N THR A 183 7.49 3.50 -9.38
CA THR A 183 7.99 4.36 -10.45
C THR A 183 9.19 3.73 -11.14
N ASP A 184 9.45 4.12 -12.40
CA ASP A 184 10.64 3.71 -13.16
C ASP A 184 11.91 4.47 -12.77
N GLY A 185 11.78 5.54 -11.98
CA GLY A 185 12.90 6.33 -11.49
C GLY A 185 12.48 7.45 -10.54
N PRO A 186 13.43 8.32 -10.15
CA PRO A 186 13.13 9.55 -9.43
C PRO A 186 12.31 10.49 -10.31
N ALA A 187 11.40 11.25 -9.70
CA ALA A 187 10.66 12.28 -10.42
C ALA A 187 11.46 13.58 -10.47
N CYS A 188 11.83 13.99 -11.67
CA CYS A 188 12.62 15.19 -11.91
C CYS A 188 11.76 16.28 -12.52
N LEU A 189 12.03 17.54 -12.16
CA LEU A 189 11.31 18.69 -12.70
C LEU A 189 11.42 18.70 -14.24
N ASN A 190 10.29 18.79 -14.93
CA ASN A 190 10.17 18.67 -16.38
C ASN A 190 10.61 17.32 -16.98
N GLY A 191 10.82 16.30 -16.15
CA GLY A 191 11.11 14.93 -16.56
C GLY A 191 9.83 14.12 -16.85
N SER A 192 10.02 13.02 -17.59
CA SER A 192 9.01 11.97 -17.75
C SER A 192 9.10 10.98 -16.59
N LEU A 193 7.96 10.43 -16.17
CA LEU A 193 7.88 9.39 -15.15
C LEU A 193 6.82 8.36 -15.51
N GLN A 194 7.17 7.09 -15.38
CA GLN A 194 6.24 5.99 -15.54
C GLN A 194 5.82 5.46 -14.16
N ILE A 195 4.52 5.36 -13.93
CA ILE A 195 3.93 4.73 -12.74
C ILE A 195 3.31 3.41 -13.16
N THR A 196 3.65 2.34 -12.46
CA THR A 196 3.17 0.98 -12.74
C THR A 196 2.52 0.38 -11.49
N ALA A 197 1.38 -0.27 -11.68
CA ALA A 197 0.70 -1.06 -10.68
C ALA A 197 0.67 -2.54 -11.08
N ILE A 198 0.65 -3.43 -10.09
CA ILE A 198 0.33 -4.84 -10.31
C ILE A 198 -1.17 -5.00 -10.04
N THR A 199 -1.93 -5.57 -10.99
CA THR A 199 -3.39 -5.73 -10.84
C THR A 199 -3.83 -7.16 -11.05
N SER A 200 -4.81 -7.62 -10.28
CA SER A 200 -5.49 -8.92 -10.44
C SER A 200 -7.00 -8.76 -10.37
N GLY A 201 -7.75 -9.82 -10.71
CA GLY A 201 -9.22 -9.84 -10.73
C GLY A 201 -9.74 -10.46 -12.03
N THR A 202 -11.03 -10.79 -12.07
CA THR A 202 -11.67 -11.32 -13.28
C THR A 202 -11.77 -10.23 -14.36
N GLY A 203 -11.31 -10.53 -15.58
CA GLY A 203 -11.38 -9.58 -16.69
C GLY A 203 -12.80 -9.46 -17.30
N PRO A 204 -13.10 -8.39 -18.05
CA PRO A 204 -12.20 -7.29 -18.40
C PRO A 204 -12.02 -6.28 -17.25
N LEU A 205 -10.77 -5.84 -17.04
CA LEU A 205 -10.44 -4.76 -16.11
C LEU A 205 -10.43 -3.43 -16.85
N SER A 206 -10.99 -2.39 -16.22
CA SER A 206 -10.91 -1.00 -16.69
C SER A 206 -10.03 -0.20 -15.73
N TYR A 207 -9.19 0.68 -16.28
CA TYR A 207 -8.21 1.46 -15.54
C TYR A 207 -8.50 2.95 -15.72
N SER A 208 -8.34 3.71 -14.64
CA SER A 208 -8.49 5.17 -14.64
C SER A 208 -7.42 5.79 -13.74
N TRP A 209 -6.52 6.57 -14.35
CA TRP A 209 -5.49 7.31 -13.62
C TRP A 209 -5.91 8.76 -13.40
N ASN A 210 -5.67 9.25 -12.19
CA ASN A 210 -5.84 10.64 -11.83
C ASN A 210 -4.62 11.12 -11.02
N GLY A 211 -4.19 12.35 -11.26
CA GLY A 211 -3.01 12.90 -10.60
C GLY A 211 -2.59 14.24 -11.21
N PRO A 212 -1.73 15.00 -10.52
CA PRO A 212 -1.23 16.26 -11.05
C PRO A 212 -0.22 16.00 -12.17
N GLY A 213 -0.40 16.62 -13.34
CA GLY A 213 0.54 16.49 -14.46
C GLY A 213 -0.15 16.24 -15.80
N VAL A 214 0.65 15.93 -16.83
CA VAL A 214 0.14 15.67 -18.18
C VAL A 214 0.40 14.22 -18.57
N VAL A 215 -0.68 13.44 -18.63
CA VAL A 215 -0.63 12.05 -19.11
C VAL A 215 -0.20 12.04 -20.58
N GLN A 216 0.85 11.28 -20.88
CA GLN A 216 1.35 11.06 -22.23
C GLN A 216 0.72 9.80 -22.85
N SER A 217 0.64 8.70 -22.08
CA SER A 217 0.14 7.40 -22.56
C SER A 217 -0.24 6.47 -21.42
N GLY A 218 -1.05 5.44 -21.70
CA GLY A 218 -1.36 4.35 -20.76
C GLY A 218 -2.37 4.67 -19.67
N ALA A 219 -3.19 5.72 -19.86
CA ALA A 219 -4.25 6.10 -18.91
C ALA A 219 -5.29 5.00 -18.66
N ASP A 220 -5.40 4.06 -19.59
CA ASP A 220 -6.34 2.94 -19.63
C ASP A 220 -5.66 1.58 -19.38
N SER A 221 -4.46 1.59 -18.78
CA SER A 221 -3.67 0.40 -18.46
C SER A 221 -3.14 0.42 -17.03
N ALA A 222 -2.59 -0.71 -16.57
CA ALA A 222 -1.89 -0.83 -15.29
C ALA A 222 -0.61 0.02 -15.20
N THR A 223 -0.17 0.60 -16.32
CA THR A 223 1.00 1.46 -16.43
C THR A 223 0.64 2.75 -17.14
N VAL A 224 0.98 3.89 -16.53
CA VAL A 224 0.79 5.24 -17.09
C VAL A 224 2.12 5.96 -17.19
N THR A 225 2.31 6.73 -18.25
CA THR A 225 3.47 7.61 -18.44
C THR A 225 3.03 9.07 -18.44
N TYR A 226 3.68 9.89 -17.60
CA TYR A 226 3.49 11.34 -17.56
C TYR A 226 4.65 12.03 -18.26
N SER A 227 4.36 13.00 -19.13
CA SER A 227 5.37 13.83 -19.83
C SER A 227 5.90 14.98 -18.97
N SER A 228 5.12 15.40 -17.98
CA SER A 228 5.49 16.38 -16.98
C SER A 228 4.75 16.03 -15.69
N VAL A 229 5.51 15.55 -14.72
CA VAL A 229 5.04 15.17 -13.38
C VAL A 229 5.18 16.37 -12.46
N THR A 230 4.20 16.55 -11.57
CA THR A 230 4.25 17.53 -10.48
C THR A 230 4.18 16.82 -9.13
N THR A 231 4.69 17.45 -8.07
CA THR A 231 4.60 16.90 -6.72
C THR A 231 3.15 16.74 -6.30
N GLY A 232 2.80 15.54 -5.80
CA GLY A 232 1.47 15.28 -5.30
C GLY A 232 1.09 13.80 -5.34
N LEU A 233 -0.21 13.56 -5.17
CA LEU A 233 -0.79 12.23 -5.10
C LEU A 233 -1.31 11.77 -6.46
N TYR A 234 -0.89 10.59 -6.89
CA TYR A 234 -1.35 9.92 -8.11
C TYR A 234 -2.17 8.70 -7.69
N THR A 235 -3.38 8.61 -8.21
CA THR A 235 -4.39 7.60 -7.86
C THR A 235 -4.73 6.78 -9.10
N LEU A 236 -4.70 5.45 -8.95
CA LEU A 236 -5.24 4.51 -9.92
C LEU A 236 -6.55 3.94 -9.36
N GLU A 237 -7.57 3.94 -10.18
CA GLU A 237 -8.81 3.22 -9.96
C GLU A 237 -8.90 2.07 -10.98
N VAL A 238 -9.19 0.86 -10.49
CA VAL A 238 -9.40 -0.33 -11.31
C VAL A 238 -10.78 -0.90 -11.02
N SER A 239 -11.58 -1.12 -12.06
CA SER A 239 -12.94 -1.65 -11.93
C SER A 239 -13.19 -2.85 -12.84
N ASN A 240 -14.05 -3.76 -12.39
CA ASN A 240 -14.67 -4.78 -13.23
C ASN A 240 -16.16 -4.93 -12.87
N ALA A 241 -16.81 -5.99 -13.35
CA ALA A 241 -18.22 -6.25 -13.06
C ALA A 241 -18.53 -6.50 -11.57
N CYS A 242 -17.54 -6.94 -10.79
CA CYS A 242 -17.70 -7.36 -9.39
C CYS A 242 -17.42 -6.24 -8.40
N GLY A 243 -16.69 -5.19 -8.82
CA GLY A 243 -16.32 -4.12 -7.92
C GLY A 243 -15.21 -3.22 -8.44
N LEU A 244 -14.64 -2.47 -7.50
CA LEU A 244 -13.68 -1.40 -7.74
C LEU A 244 -12.66 -1.39 -6.62
N ASP A 245 -11.40 -1.15 -6.97
CA ASP A 245 -10.31 -0.91 -6.02
C ASP A 245 -9.54 0.35 -6.41
N THR A 246 -8.95 1.01 -5.42
CA THR A 246 -8.20 2.26 -5.59
C THR A 246 -6.86 2.20 -4.90
N GLY A 247 -5.79 2.49 -5.64
CA GLY A 247 -4.42 2.58 -5.14
C GLY A 247 -3.84 3.97 -5.35
N SER A 248 -2.88 4.37 -4.53
CA SER A 248 -2.24 5.69 -4.67
C SER A 248 -0.76 5.67 -4.36
N ILE A 249 -0.01 6.56 -5.00
CA ILE A 249 1.41 6.81 -4.76
C ILE A 249 1.65 8.32 -4.65
N HIS A 250 2.44 8.72 -3.65
CA HIS A 250 2.93 10.08 -3.55
C HIS A 250 4.24 10.22 -4.33
N VAL A 251 4.34 11.27 -5.14
CA VAL A 251 5.52 11.55 -5.95
C VAL A 251 6.06 12.92 -5.56
N ASP A 252 7.31 12.96 -5.10
CA ASP A 252 8.07 14.18 -4.83
C ASP A 252 8.94 14.52 -6.02
N VAL A 253 8.82 15.75 -6.52
CA VAL A 253 9.54 16.19 -7.73
C VAL A 253 10.78 16.96 -7.29
N LEU A 254 11.94 16.45 -7.68
CA LEU A 254 13.22 17.07 -7.40
C LEU A 254 13.58 18.04 -8.52
N SER A 255 14.08 19.22 -8.17
CA SER A 255 14.73 20.10 -9.13
C SER A 255 16.10 19.53 -9.53
N ALA A 256 16.59 19.93 -10.70
CA ALA A 256 18.00 19.76 -11.02
C ALA A 256 18.86 20.46 -9.94
N PRO A 257 20.03 19.89 -9.58
CA PRO A 257 21.02 20.58 -8.77
C PRO A 257 21.47 21.89 -9.42
N GLU A 258 21.78 22.89 -8.61
CA GLU A 258 22.37 24.17 -9.03
C GLU A 258 23.64 24.42 -8.23
N ALA A 259 24.79 24.27 -8.89
CA ALA A 259 26.12 24.46 -8.32
C ALA A 259 26.54 25.94 -8.29
N GLY A 260 25.76 26.83 -8.92
CA GLY A 260 25.99 28.27 -8.93
C GLY A 260 26.92 28.72 -10.07
N GLU A 261 27.26 30.00 -10.06
CA GLU A 261 27.95 30.64 -11.19
C GLU A 261 29.48 30.57 -11.07
N ASP A 262 30.16 30.32 -12.20
CA ASP A 262 31.62 30.40 -12.29
C ASP A 262 32.12 31.75 -11.79
N SER A 263 33.20 31.72 -11.00
CA SER A 263 33.68 32.90 -10.28
C SER A 263 35.21 33.01 -10.33
N VAL A 264 35.71 34.25 -10.30
CA VAL A 264 37.14 34.56 -10.22
C VAL A 264 37.38 35.49 -9.04
N HIS A 265 38.32 35.11 -8.17
CA HIS A 265 38.76 35.94 -7.06
C HIS A 265 40.26 36.21 -7.14
N VAL A 266 40.63 37.47 -6.92
CA VAL A 266 42.02 37.94 -6.94
C VAL A 266 42.47 38.21 -5.50
N THR A 267 43.62 37.69 -5.11
CA THR A 267 44.20 37.89 -3.77
C THR A 267 45.74 37.96 -3.83
N CYS A 268 46.36 38.22 -2.69
CA CYS A 268 47.80 38.37 -2.55
C CYS A 268 48.39 37.26 -1.68
N THR A 269 49.69 37.02 -1.81
CA THR A 269 50.40 36.09 -0.93
C THR A 269 50.31 36.53 0.53
N GLY A 270 50.06 35.59 1.44
CA GLY A 270 50.00 35.82 2.88
C GLY A 270 48.67 36.39 3.41
N ASN A 271 47.62 36.50 2.59
CA ASN A 271 46.30 36.99 3.01
C ASN A 271 45.48 36.02 3.89
N GLY A 272 46.07 34.91 4.34
CA GLY A 272 45.42 33.90 5.16
C GLY A 272 44.44 33.01 4.38
N THR A 273 43.90 32.00 5.05
CA THR A 273 43.04 30.99 4.43
C THR A 273 41.70 31.56 3.99
N ILE A 274 41.34 31.32 2.74
CA ILE A 274 40.09 31.66 2.08
C ILE A 274 39.20 30.41 2.04
N LEU A 275 37.95 30.53 2.48
CA LEU A 275 36.93 29.50 2.29
C LEU A 275 36.24 29.71 0.94
N LEU A 276 36.23 28.70 0.08
CA LEU A 276 35.75 28.84 -1.28
C LEU A 276 34.22 28.97 -1.36
N GLY A 277 33.50 28.38 -0.40
CA GLY A 277 32.05 28.48 -0.28
C GLY A 277 31.54 29.91 -0.06
N ASP A 278 32.35 30.79 0.51
CA ASP A 278 31.97 32.18 0.73
C ASP A 278 32.08 33.04 -0.55
N LEU A 279 32.71 32.50 -1.60
CA LEU A 279 33.02 33.22 -2.83
C LEU A 279 32.12 32.84 -4.01
N LEU A 280 31.44 31.69 -3.97
CA LEU A 280 30.47 31.32 -4.98
C LEU A 280 29.12 31.99 -4.72
N SER A 281 28.42 32.34 -5.81
CA SER A 281 27.07 32.89 -5.75
C SER A 281 26.08 31.98 -6.46
N GLY A 282 24.84 31.93 -5.97
CA GLY A 282 23.77 31.11 -6.57
C GLY A 282 23.83 29.61 -6.26
N HIS A 283 24.89 29.12 -5.61
CA HIS A 283 25.06 27.71 -5.31
C HIS A 283 24.07 27.20 -4.24
N GLN A 284 23.60 25.98 -4.39
CA GLN A 284 22.92 25.25 -3.32
C GLN A 284 23.95 24.62 -2.35
N SER A 285 23.53 24.30 -1.13
CA SER A 285 24.39 23.63 -0.14
C SER A 285 24.45 22.11 -0.35
N GLY A 286 25.53 21.46 0.05
CA GLY A 286 25.65 19.99 0.08
C GLY A 286 26.49 19.37 -1.04
N GLY A 287 27.02 20.19 -1.95
CA GLY A 287 28.00 19.79 -2.95
C GLY A 287 29.39 19.61 -2.35
N THR A 288 30.29 19.08 -3.17
CA THR A 288 31.66 18.76 -2.80
C THR A 288 32.64 19.60 -3.60
N TRP A 289 33.71 20.03 -2.94
CA TRP A 289 34.81 20.76 -3.56
C TRP A 289 35.95 19.84 -3.99
N SER A 290 36.57 20.16 -5.12
CA SER A 290 37.80 19.53 -5.61
C SER A 290 38.77 20.60 -6.09
N PRO A 291 40.08 20.52 -5.77
CA PRO A 291 40.73 19.51 -4.92
C PRO A 291 40.54 19.74 -3.40
N ALA A 292 40.09 20.93 -2.98
CA ALA A 292 39.87 21.30 -1.58
C ALA A 292 38.77 22.38 -1.48
N ASP A 293 38.20 22.58 -0.30
CA ASP A 293 37.14 23.57 0.00
C ASP A 293 37.68 24.93 0.47
N SER A 294 39.01 25.06 0.53
CA SER A 294 39.72 26.23 1.02
C SER A 294 41.06 26.41 0.31
N HIS A 295 41.55 27.65 0.31
CA HIS A 295 42.83 28.02 -0.29
C HIS A 295 43.63 28.91 0.66
N ASP A 296 44.89 28.56 0.93
CA ASP A 296 45.84 29.44 1.61
C ASP A 296 46.84 30.00 0.58
N PRO A 297 46.75 31.31 0.24
CA PRO A 297 47.55 31.92 -0.81
C PRO A 297 48.98 32.15 -0.34
N GLN A 298 49.81 31.11 -0.37
CA GLN A 298 51.22 31.20 0.02
C GLN A 298 52.17 31.42 -1.17
N VAL A 299 51.73 31.08 -2.37
CA VAL A 299 52.53 31.19 -3.59
C VAL A 299 51.71 31.80 -4.71
N PRO A 300 52.31 32.66 -5.56
CA PRO A 300 51.62 33.26 -6.69
C PRO A 300 51.25 32.20 -7.72
N GLY A 301 50.12 32.38 -8.40
CA GLY A 301 49.62 31.43 -9.37
C GLY A 301 48.13 31.55 -9.66
N THR A 302 47.66 30.73 -10.59
CA THR A 302 46.21 30.55 -10.83
C THR A 302 45.82 29.16 -10.37
N PHE A 303 44.86 29.10 -9.46
CA PHE A 303 44.35 27.86 -8.86
C PHE A 303 42.88 27.72 -9.25
N VAL A 304 42.50 26.52 -9.67
CA VAL A 304 41.14 26.23 -10.12
C VAL A 304 40.55 25.18 -9.20
N TYR A 305 39.33 25.47 -8.75
CA TYR A 305 38.53 24.62 -7.89
C TYR A 305 37.18 24.37 -8.56
N THR A 306 36.66 23.17 -8.40
CA THR A 306 35.35 22.79 -8.91
C THR A 306 34.44 22.45 -7.74
N TYR A 307 33.27 23.08 -7.70
CA TYR A 307 32.17 22.71 -6.83
C TYR A 307 31.18 21.86 -7.63
N THR A 308 31.01 20.60 -7.22
CA THR A 308 30.10 19.66 -7.88
C THR A 308 28.93 19.36 -6.95
N LEU A 309 27.71 19.52 -7.46
CA LEU A 309 26.48 19.16 -6.75
C LEU A 309 25.71 18.12 -7.57
N SER A 310 25.28 17.03 -6.94
CA SER A 310 24.52 15.99 -7.62
C SER A 310 23.36 15.47 -6.78
N ASN A 311 22.30 15.06 -7.46
CA ASN A 311 21.16 14.34 -6.89
C ASN A 311 20.66 13.28 -7.89
N ALA A 312 19.53 12.65 -7.58
CA ALA A 312 18.96 11.61 -8.45
C ALA A 312 18.52 12.12 -9.83
N CYS A 313 18.41 13.44 -10.02
CA CYS A 313 17.97 14.10 -11.24
C CYS A 313 19.11 14.69 -12.08
N GLY A 314 20.36 14.57 -11.64
CA GLY A 314 21.53 14.99 -12.41
C GLY A 314 22.65 15.52 -11.55
N SER A 315 23.55 16.24 -12.20
CA SER A 315 24.68 16.92 -11.56
C SER A 315 24.89 18.26 -12.24
N ASP A 316 25.36 19.22 -11.47
CA ASP A 316 25.79 20.52 -11.94
C ASP A 316 27.15 20.88 -11.33
N GLU A 317 27.93 21.70 -12.02
CA GLU A 317 29.29 22.08 -11.63
C GLU A 317 29.52 23.57 -11.80
N SER A 318 30.22 24.16 -10.84
CA SER A 318 30.69 25.54 -10.87
C SER A 318 32.19 25.61 -10.65
N VAL A 319 32.87 26.50 -11.37
CA VAL A 319 34.32 26.67 -11.33
C VAL A 319 34.69 27.95 -10.59
N MET A 320 35.50 27.80 -9.55
CA MET A 320 36.10 28.89 -8.80
C MET A 320 37.58 29.02 -9.13
N THR A 321 37.97 30.17 -9.67
CA THR A 321 39.37 30.48 -9.98
C THR A 321 39.94 31.46 -8.97
N ILE A 322 41.03 31.09 -8.29
CA ILE A 322 41.80 31.97 -7.41
C ILE A 322 43.06 32.42 -8.14
N GLN A 323 43.23 33.73 -8.31
CA GLN A 323 44.45 34.34 -8.83
C GLN A 323 45.23 34.96 -7.67
N VAL A 324 46.42 34.42 -7.40
CA VAL A 324 47.31 34.88 -6.33
C VAL A 324 48.48 35.64 -6.93
N TYR A 325 48.69 36.87 -6.46
CA TYR A 325 49.84 37.71 -6.81
C TYR A 325 50.77 37.91 -5.60
N ASP A 326 52.04 38.21 -5.84
CA ASP A 326 52.95 38.60 -4.77
C ASP A 326 52.62 40.01 -4.25
N VAL A 327 52.74 40.18 -2.93
CA VAL A 327 52.71 41.52 -2.32
C VAL A 327 53.92 42.32 -2.80
N SER A 328 53.67 43.51 -3.35
CA SER A 328 54.75 44.36 -3.86
C SER A 328 55.38 45.22 -2.76
N ASN A 329 56.64 45.58 -2.93
CA ASN A 329 57.39 46.46 -2.03
C ASN A 329 57.83 47.73 -2.76
N ALA A 330 57.16 48.85 -2.52
CA ALA A 330 57.49 50.13 -3.16
C ALA A 330 58.62 50.92 -2.48
N SER A 331 59.42 50.31 -1.60
CA SER A 331 60.47 51.03 -0.89
C SER A 331 61.50 51.64 -1.83
N TRP A 332 61.88 52.89 -1.58
CA TRP A 332 62.93 53.60 -2.30
C TRP A 332 63.52 54.69 -1.40
N THR A 333 64.72 55.17 -1.73
CA THR A 333 65.45 56.17 -0.93
C THR A 333 65.67 57.43 -1.73
N ALA A 334 65.15 58.57 -1.25
CA ALA A 334 65.42 59.86 -1.88
C ALA A 334 66.94 60.18 -1.89
N PRO A 335 67.44 60.86 -2.94
CA PRO A 335 68.82 61.31 -2.96
C PRO A 335 69.07 62.35 -1.86
N ALA A 336 70.34 62.57 -1.52
CA ALA A 336 70.73 63.72 -0.70
C ALA A 336 70.34 65.04 -1.39
N GLU A 337 70.38 66.15 -0.64
CA GLU A 337 70.01 67.48 -1.14
C GLU A 337 70.59 67.78 -2.53
N VAL A 338 69.71 68.20 -3.45
CA VAL A 338 70.03 68.41 -4.85
C VAL A 338 70.11 69.91 -5.13
N CYS A 339 71.14 70.39 -5.81
CA CYS A 339 71.20 71.80 -6.19
C CYS A 339 70.31 72.08 -7.41
N MET A 340 69.61 73.21 -7.42
CA MET A 340 68.94 73.70 -8.62
C MET A 340 69.91 73.76 -9.81
N GLY A 341 69.46 73.31 -10.98
CA GLY A 341 70.24 73.37 -12.23
C GLY A 341 71.23 72.22 -12.43
N THR A 342 71.27 71.24 -11.53
CA THR A 342 71.85 69.93 -11.87
C THR A 342 71.00 69.23 -12.94
N GLY A 343 71.62 68.38 -13.76
CA GLY A 343 70.88 67.62 -14.77
C GLY A 343 69.84 66.65 -14.15
N PRO A 344 68.95 66.07 -14.98
CA PRO A 344 67.90 65.17 -14.50
C PRO A 344 68.46 63.98 -13.73
N ILE A 345 67.82 63.65 -12.61
CA ILE A 345 68.16 62.52 -11.75
C ILE A 345 67.34 61.31 -12.20
N ALA A 346 67.99 60.17 -12.40
CA ALA A 346 67.31 58.90 -12.65
C ALA A 346 66.79 58.33 -11.32
N LEU A 347 65.49 58.02 -11.26
CA LEU A 347 64.81 57.56 -10.06
C LEU A 347 64.85 56.04 -9.89
N ASP A 348 64.80 55.26 -10.99
CA ASP A 348 64.84 53.78 -10.91
C ASP A 348 66.04 53.21 -10.13
N PRO A 349 67.27 53.76 -10.24
CA PRO A 349 68.40 53.30 -9.43
C PRO A 349 68.25 53.52 -7.92
N LEU A 350 67.25 54.32 -7.49
CA LEU A 350 66.99 54.66 -6.09
C LEU A 350 65.96 53.73 -5.43
N VAL A 351 65.33 52.84 -6.21
CA VAL A 351 64.40 51.81 -5.70
C VAL A 351 65.18 50.78 -4.90
N THR A 352 64.71 50.52 -3.68
CA THR A 352 65.28 49.50 -2.77
C THR A 352 64.36 48.31 -2.56
N GLY A 353 63.09 48.42 -2.96
CA GLY A 353 62.13 47.34 -3.10
C GLY A 353 62.06 46.79 -4.52
N ASP A 354 60.85 46.54 -5.01
CA ASP A 354 60.61 45.88 -6.30
C ASP A 354 60.71 46.86 -7.48
N PRO A 355 61.46 46.52 -8.55
CA PRO A 355 61.62 47.37 -9.72
C PRO A 355 60.43 47.29 -10.69
N GLY A 356 60.38 48.19 -11.67
CA GLY A 356 59.41 48.15 -12.77
C GLY A 356 58.08 48.87 -12.49
N GLY A 357 58.01 49.63 -11.40
CA GLY A 357 56.90 50.50 -11.06
C GLY A 357 56.86 51.80 -11.85
N THR A 358 56.04 52.73 -11.36
CA THR A 358 55.82 54.05 -11.97
C THR A 358 56.09 55.14 -10.94
N TRP A 359 56.53 56.30 -11.44
CA TRP A 359 56.84 57.47 -10.64
C TRP A 359 55.82 58.57 -10.90
N ASP A 360 55.42 59.24 -9.82
CA ASP A 360 54.52 60.40 -9.86
C ASP A 360 55.03 61.51 -8.92
N GLY A 361 54.77 62.76 -9.27
CA GLY A 361 55.19 63.93 -8.51
C GLY A 361 55.68 65.08 -9.39
N GLU A 362 55.67 66.28 -8.84
CA GLU A 362 56.14 67.47 -9.56
C GLU A 362 57.63 67.35 -9.88
N GLY A 363 58.01 67.74 -11.11
CA GLY A 363 59.37 67.58 -11.62
C GLY A 363 59.70 66.19 -12.14
N VAL A 364 58.78 65.22 -12.05
CA VAL A 364 58.99 63.87 -12.59
C VAL A 364 58.48 63.75 -14.02
N ALA A 365 59.29 63.20 -14.90
CA ALA A 365 58.91 62.77 -16.24
C ALA A 365 59.46 61.36 -16.50
N GLY A 366 58.56 60.38 -16.64
CA GLY A 366 58.94 58.97 -16.71
C GLY A 366 59.62 58.55 -15.40
N ALA A 367 60.83 57.98 -15.48
CA ALA A 367 61.62 57.61 -14.31
C ALA A 367 62.73 58.64 -13.99
N SER A 368 62.52 59.92 -14.31
CA SER A 368 63.50 60.97 -14.05
C SER A 368 62.89 62.19 -13.37
N PHE A 369 63.59 62.73 -12.38
CA PHE A 369 63.26 63.99 -11.71
C PHE A 369 64.17 65.11 -12.22
N ASP A 370 63.59 66.23 -12.66
CA ASP A 370 64.30 67.41 -13.13
C ASP A 370 64.31 68.52 -12.04
N PRO A 371 65.46 68.83 -11.40
CA PRO A 371 65.57 69.85 -10.36
C PRO A 371 65.40 71.30 -10.86
N SER A 372 65.17 71.51 -12.16
CA SER A 372 64.85 72.85 -12.71
C SER A 372 63.46 73.36 -12.29
N VAL A 373 62.65 72.53 -11.61
CA VAL A 373 61.39 72.93 -10.95
C VAL A 373 61.55 74.05 -9.92
N GLY A 374 62.77 74.30 -9.44
CA GLY A 374 63.06 75.36 -8.49
C GLY A 374 63.46 74.84 -7.10
N PRO A 375 63.80 75.73 -6.15
CA PRO A 375 64.19 75.33 -4.82
C PRO A 375 62.92 75.03 -4.00
N GLY A 376 62.91 73.90 -3.30
CA GLY A 376 61.72 73.42 -2.62
C GLY A 376 61.81 71.98 -2.16
N GLN A 377 60.71 71.48 -1.63
CA GLN A 377 60.53 70.09 -1.24
C GLN A 377 59.46 69.46 -2.12
N TYR A 378 59.82 68.39 -2.82
CA TYR A 378 58.97 67.73 -3.80
C TYR A 378 58.64 66.31 -3.32
N ALA A 379 57.36 66.05 -3.08
CA ALA A 379 56.87 64.73 -2.71
C ALA A 379 56.78 63.88 -3.98
N ILE A 380 57.61 62.85 -4.06
CA ILE A 380 57.68 61.92 -5.18
C ILE A 380 57.13 60.58 -4.70
N THR A 381 56.26 59.96 -5.48
CA THR A 381 55.64 58.67 -5.16
C THR A 381 56.08 57.63 -6.17
N TYR A 382 56.57 56.49 -5.67
CA TYR A 382 56.80 55.29 -6.46
C TYR A 382 55.69 54.29 -6.19
N SER A 383 55.07 53.75 -7.24
CA SER A 383 54.02 52.74 -7.15
C SER A 383 54.36 51.51 -7.98
N VAL A 384 54.23 50.32 -7.40
CA VAL A 384 54.58 49.03 -8.05
C VAL A 384 53.57 47.95 -7.68
N GLY A 385 53.35 46.99 -8.57
CA GLY A 385 52.44 45.86 -8.38
C GLY A 385 51.16 45.94 -9.20
N VAL A 386 50.23 45.02 -8.93
CA VAL A 386 48.95 44.87 -9.64
C VAL A 386 47.80 44.73 -8.66
N SER A 387 46.63 45.23 -9.06
CA SER A 387 45.40 45.15 -8.26
C SER A 387 45.64 45.62 -6.81
N ASP A 388 44.98 44.98 -5.85
CA ASP A 388 45.11 45.25 -4.42
C ASP A 388 46.43 44.75 -3.79
N CYS A 389 47.30 44.08 -4.58
CA CYS A 389 48.62 43.63 -4.13
C CYS A 389 49.72 44.66 -4.42
N GLY A 390 49.33 45.81 -4.99
CA GLY A 390 50.20 46.94 -5.22
C GLY A 390 50.68 47.60 -3.92
N SER A 391 51.81 48.29 -4.03
CA SER A 391 52.40 49.08 -2.96
C SER A 391 52.82 50.44 -3.50
N SER A 392 52.81 51.44 -2.64
CA SER A 392 53.25 52.79 -2.97
C SER A 392 54.07 53.38 -1.82
N SER A 393 55.13 54.10 -2.14
CA SER A 393 55.95 54.81 -1.16
C SER A 393 56.26 56.22 -1.65
N THR A 394 56.06 57.20 -0.76
CA THR A 394 56.31 58.61 -1.04
C THR A 394 57.49 59.10 -0.23
N GLN A 395 58.51 59.63 -0.90
CA GLN A 395 59.63 60.31 -0.25
C GLN A 395 59.74 61.74 -0.76
N VAL A 396 60.46 62.58 -0.02
CA VAL A 396 60.65 63.99 -0.36
C VAL A 396 62.05 64.21 -0.92
N ILE A 397 62.13 64.82 -2.10
CA ILE A 397 63.38 65.33 -2.67
C ILE A 397 63.49 66.82 -2.33
N THR A 398 64.59 67.21 -1.69
CA THR A 398 64.89 68.61 -1.38
C THR A 398 65.79 69.20 -2.46
N VAL A 399 65.30 70.25 -3.14
CA VAL A 399 66.08 71.04 -4.08
C VAL A 399 66.51 72.34 -3.40
N LEU A 400 67.82 72.56 -3.30
CA LEU A 400 68.41 73.75 -2.73
C LEU A 400 68.52 74.86 -3.78
N SER A 401 68.37 76.11 -3.33
CA SER A 401 68.74 77.26 -4.15
C SER A 401 70.23 77.22 -4.45
N GLY A 402 70.61 77.67 -5.65
CA GLY A 402 72.01 78.00 -5.90
C GLY A 402 72.51 79.07 -4.92
N PRO A 403 73.82 79.15 -4.67
CA PRO A 403 74.37 80.19 -3.81
C PRO A 403 74.04 81.57 -4.39
N ASP A 404 73.47 82.46 -3.57
CA ASP A 404 73.20 83.84 -3.98
C ASP A 404 74.50 84.66 -3.96
N ALA A 405 74.83 85.28 -5.09
CA ALA A 405 76.02 86.12 -5.24
C ALA A 405 75.67 87.59 -4.92
N LEU A 406 75.48 87.90 -3.64
CA LEU A 406 75.21 89.25 -3.18
C LEU A 406 76.51 90.05 -3.12
N ALA A 407 76.75 90.88 -4.14
CA ALA A 407 77.93 91.76 -4.23
C ALA A 407 77.90 92.95 -3.23
N GLY A 408 76.81 93.11 -2.48
CA GLY A 408 76.52 94.32 -1.70
C GLY A 408 75.79 95.38 -2.53
N GLU A 409 75.43 96.50 -1.90
CA GLU A 409 74.79 97.63 -2.59
C GLU A 409 75.73 98.30 -3.61
N ASP A 410 75.16 98.84 -4.69
CA ASP A 410 75.89 99.65 -5.64
C ASP A 410 76.49 100.88 -4.94
N ALA A 411 77.80 101.07 -5.08
CA ALA A 411 78.52 102.18 -4.49
C ALA A 411 79.09 103.12 -5.56
N MET A 412 78.78 104.41 -5.46
CA MET A 412 79.49 105.45 -6.19
C MET A 412 80.74 105.84 -5.40
N VAL A 413 81.92 105.66 -6.00
CA VAL A 413 83.20 105.86 -5.33
C VAL A 413 83.99 106.97 -6.01
N CYS A 414 84.51 107.90 -5.21
CA CYS A 414 85.51 108.87 -5.62
C CYS A 414 86.86 108.46 -5.00
N GLY A 415 87.78 107.92 -5.81
CA GLY A 415 89.12 107.47 -5.36
C GLY A 415 89.62 106.22 -6.10
N ASN A 416 90.82 105.74 -5.75
CA ASN A 416 91.45 104.56 -6.38
C ASN A 416 91.14 103.24 -5.65
N THR A 417 90.35 103.24 -4.57
CA THR A 417 90.11 102.04 -3.74
C THR A 417 88.70 102.06 -3.12
N HIS A 418 88.04 100.89 -3.10
CA HIS A 418 86.74 100.67 -2.48
C HIS A 418 86.68 99.28 -1.84
N GLN A 419 86.00 99.16 -0.69
CA GLN A 419 85.76 97.89 -0.02
C GLN A 419 84.41 97.32 -0.47
N LEU A 420 84.44 96.12 -1.04
CA LEU A 420 83.24 95.41 -1.49
C LEU A 420 82.53 94.75 -0.30
N GLY A 421 81.20 94.83 -0.26
CA GLY A 421 80.38 94.44 0.88
C GLY A 421 79.67 93.10 0.73
N ALA A 422 80.30 92.10 0.07
CA ALA A 422 79.65 90.81 -0.11
C ALA A 422 79.37 90.12 1.24
N SER A 423 78.15 89.58 1.38
CA SER A 423 77.76 88.74 2.52
C SER A 423 77.83 87.28 2.09
N PRO A 424 78.72 86.45 2.66
CA PRO A 424 78.77 85.04 2.35
C PRO A 424 77.70 84.31 3.17
N GLU A 425 76.46 84.28 2.68
CA GLU A 425 75.40 83.52 3.37
C GLU A 425 75.43 82.02 3.05
N GLN A 426 76.01 81.60 1.92
CA GLN A 426 75.90 80.19 1.47
C GLN A 426 77.11 79.57 0.74
N ALA A 427 78.12 80.33 0.28
CA ALA A 427 79.28 79.77 -0.45
C ALA A 427 80.52 80.70 -0.49
N ILE A 428 81.63 80.18 -1.02
CA ILE A 428 82.87 80.93 -1.32
C ILE A 428 82.81 81.43 -2.77
N GLY A 429 83.03 82.74 -2.98
CA GLY A 429 83.01 83.37 -4.31
C GLY A 429 84.34 84.03 -4.68
N ASN A 430 84.53 84.29 -5.98
CA ASN A 430 85.66 85.07 -6.49
C ASN A 430 85.14 86.34 -7.19
N TRP A 431 85.76 87.47 -6.91
CA TRP A 431 85.47 88.72 -7.61
C TRP A 431 86.09 88.74 -9.02
N ARG A 432 85.33 89.27 -9.99
CA ARG A 432 85.80 89.60 -11.35
C ARG A 432 85.39 91.01 -11.70
N GLY A 433 86.22 91.73 -12.47
CA GLY A 433 85.97 93.12 -12.82
C GLY A 433 86.65 93.54 -14.13
N PRO A 434 86.41 94.79 -14.57
CA PRO A 434 86.98 95.34 -15.80
C PRO A 434 88.52 95.33 -15.79
N ASN A 435 89.11 95.33 -16.98
CA ASN A 435 90.56 95.45 -17.15
C ASN A 435 91.09 96.72 -16.44
N GLY A 436 92.11 96.56 -15.60
CA GLY A 436 92.73 97.63 -14.82
C GLY A 436 92.28 97.71 -13.35
N VAL A 437 91.28 96.91 -12.93
CA VAL A 437 90.87 96.78 -11.52
C VAL A 437 91.68 95.68 -10.84
N HIS A 438 92.34 96.01 -9.73
CA HIS A 438 93.04 95.04 -8.88
C HIS A 438 92.18 94.69 -7.66
N PHE A 439 91.86 93.41 -7.49
CA PHE A 439 91.18 92.90 -6.30
C PHE A 439 92.21 92.58 -5.22
N ILE A 440 92.03 93.16 -4.03
CA ILE A 440 92.84 92.88 -2.85
C ILE A 440 91.97 92.03 -1.91
N PRO A 441 92.35 90.77 -1.60
CA PRO A 441 91.60 89.96 -0.64
C PRO A 441 91.56 90.64 0.73
N GLY A 442 90.37 90.80 1.31
CA GLY A 442 90.24 91.20 2.72
C GLY A 442 90.73 90.07 3.63
N ALA A 443 91.37 90.41 4.76
CA ALA A 443 91.60 89.44 5.83
C ALA A 443 90.23 89.02 6.39
N ALA A 444 90.07 87.70 6.58
CA ALA A 444 88.80 86.98 6.80
C ALA A 444 87.79 87.64 7.74
#